data_AF-A0A0C9XHX1-F1
#
_entry.id   AF-A0A0C9XHX1-F1
#
_cell.length_a   1.000
_cell.length_b   1.000
_cell.length_c   1.000
_cell.angle_alpha   90.00
_cell.angle_beta   90.00
_cell.angle_gamma   90.00
#
_symmetry.space_group_name_H-M   'P 1'
#
loop_
_entity.id
_entity.type
_entity.pdbx_description
1 polymer ?
#
loop_
_entity_poly.entity_id
_entity_poly.type
_entity_poly.pdbx_seq_one_letter_code
_entity_poly.pdbx_strand_id
1 'polypeptide(L)'
;NPDILAKELPALRSKLYPQPDEAISPQDERLQLLKSWLEESPGASDLLDAWERTNQLSTIALLVTIMSSTLTLLSSHLPYHQYGLPIIKTLLSTHWTRQLGTYLGGSHNDLILATLKLFNAISAFGGGRERKAVFEAFPWDNKVLFIVSVLSRECN
;
A
#
# COMPACT_ATOMS: atom_id res chain seq x y z
N ASN A 1 0.63 14.22 -17.23
CA ASN A 1 0.32 15.63 -16.91
C ASN A 1 0.13 15.72 -15.38
N PRO A 2 1.05 16.33 -14.62
CA PRO A 2 1.05 16.31 -13.16
C PRO A 2 -0.24 16.86 -12.54
N ASP A 3 -0.88 17.84 -13.19
CA ASP A 3 -2.12 18.46 -12.69
C ASP A 3 -3.32 17.52 -12.70
N ILE A 4 -3.35 16.54 -13.62
CA ILE A 4 -4.41 15.53 -13.67
C ILE A 4 -4.24 14.54 -12.51
N LEU A 5 -3.00 14.10 -12.25
CA LEU A 5 -2.69 13.18 -11.14
C LEU A 5 -3.00 13.81 -9.78
N ALA A 6 -2.74 15.12 -9.63
CA ALA A 6 -3.03 15.86 -8.40
C ALA A 6 -4.53 15.89 -8.06
N LYS A 7 -5.43 15.80 -9.06
CA LYS A 7 -6.88 15.83 -8.86
C LYS A 7 -7.51 14.44 -8.79
N GLU A 8 -7.05 13.53 -9.64
CA GLU A 8 -7.65 12.19 -9.78
C GLU A 8 -7.18 11.22 -8.67
N LEU A 9 -5.93 11.32 -8.20
CA LEU A 9 -5.42 10.43 -7.14
C LEU A 9 -6.13 10.62 -5.79
N PRO A 10 -6.39 11.86 -5.32
CA PRO A 10 -7.19 12.04 -4.10
C PRO A 10 -8.62 11.49 -4.23
N ALA A 11 -9.24 11.65 -5.40
CA ALA A 11 -10.58 11.12 -5.67
C ALA A 11 -10.60 9.58 -5.73
N LEU A 12 -9.55 8.97 -6.28
CA LEU A 12 -9.39 7.52 -6.28
C LEU A 12 -9.15 7.00 -4.85
N ARG A 13 -8.28 7.67 -4.08
CA ARG A 13 -8.03 7.34 -2.67
C ARG A 13 -9.32 7.36 -1.86
N SER A 14 -10.13 8.40 -1.99
CA SER A 14 -11.37 8.51 -1.20
C SER A 14 -12.39 7.42 -1.54
N LYS A 15 -12.45 6.99 -2.80
CA LYS A 15 -13.30 5.86 -3.23
C LYS A 15 -12.81 4.51 -2.72
N LEU A 16 -11.49 4.30 -2.66
CA LEU A 16 -10.90 3.01 -2.30
C LEU A 16 -10.66 2.83 -0.80
N TYR A 17 -10.71 3.89 0.01
CA TYR A 17 -10.35 3.81 1.43
C TYR A 17 -11.38 2.98 2.22
N PRO A 18 -10.99 1.81 2.77
CA PRO A 18 -11.85 1.06 3.66
C PRO A 18 -11.84 1.68 5.06
N GLN A 19 -12.98 1.69 5.74
CA GLN A 19 -13.02 2.08 7.15
C GLN A 19 -12.35 1.01 8.02
N PRO A 20 -11.71 1.37 9.14
CA PRO A 20 -11.26 0.39 10.13
C PRO A 20 -12.49 -0.40 10.60
N ASP A 21 -12.44 -1.73 10.54
CA ASP A 21 -13.53 -2.66 10.89
C ASP A 21 -14.69 -2.77 9.88
N GLU A 22 -14.52 -2.23 8.67
CA GLU A 22 -15.49 -2.43 7.59
C GLU A 22 -15.52 -3.89 7.10
N ALA A 23 -16.67 -4.54 7.22
CA ALA A 23 -16.89 -5.86 6.61
C ALA A 23 -17.13 -5.72 5.11
N ILE A 24 -16.12 -6.04 4.30
CA ILE A 24 -16.19 -5.93 2.85
C ILE A 24 -17.02 -7.08 2.28
N SER A 25 -18.15 -6.78 1.64
CA SER A 25 -19.00 -7.76 0.97
C SER A 25 -18.32 -8.32 -0.29
N PRO A 26 -18.55 -9.59 -0.69
CA PRO A 26 -18.07 -10.09 -1.99
C PRO A 26 -18.62 -9.32 -3.20
N GLN A 27 -19.74 -8.62 -3.04
CA GLN A 27 -20.38 -7.80 -4.10
C GLN A 27 -20.01 -6.32 -4.01
N ASP A 28 -19.01 -5.97 -3.21
CA ASP A 28 -18.58 -4.58 -3.04
C ASP A 28 -18.15 -3.97 -4.39
N GLU A 29 -18.69 -2.80 -4.72
CA GLU A 29 -18.42 -2.10 -5.97
C GLU A 29 -16.93 -1.75 -6.12
N ARG A 30 -16.23 -1.49 -5.01
CA ARG A 30 -14.78 -1.21 -5.02
C ARG A 30 -14.00 -2.44 -5.46
N LEU A 31 -14.42 -3.64 -5.07
CA LEU A 31 -13.78 -4.89 -5.51
C LEU A 31 -13.99 -5.15 -7.00
N GLN A 32 -15.18 -4.86 -7.52
CA GLN A 32 -15.44 -4.99 -8.96
C GLN A 32 -14.61 -3.98 -9.77
N LEU A 33 -14.51 -2.74 -9.28
CA LEU A 33 -13.66 -1.71 -9.88
C LEU A 33 -12.18 -2.13 -9.87
N LEU A 34 -11.68 -2.63 -8.74
CA LEU A 34 -10.30 -3.11 -8.65
C LEU A 34 -10.04 -4.30 -9.55
N LYS A 35 -11.01 -5.21 -9.67
CA LYS A 35 -10.92 -6.35 -10.60
C LYS A 35 -10.82 -5.88 -12.03
N SER A 36 -11.74 -5.03 -12.49
CA SER A 36 -11.71 -4.53 -13.88
C SER A 36 -10.42 -3.76 -14.18
N TRP A 37 -9.96 -2.93 -13.22
CA TRP A 37 -8.70 -2.21 -13.37
C TRP A 37 -7.50 -3.14 -13.45
N LEU A 38 -7.40 -4.16 -12.58
CA LEU A 38 -6.25 -5.08 -12.54
C LEU A 38 -6.28 -6.12 -13.67
N GLU A 39 -7.41 -6.29 -14.35
CA GLU A 39 -7.50 -7.01 -15.62
C GLU A 39 -6.87 -6.22 -16.78
N GLU A 40 -7.00 -4.89 -16.77
CA GLU A 40 -6.39 -3.99 -17.76
C GLU A 40 -4.92 -3.64 -17.43
N SER A 41 -4.58 -3.51 -16.13
CA SER A 41 -3.23 -3.26 -15.64
C SER A 41 -2.81 -4.32 -14.61
N PRO A 42 -2.35 -5.50 -15.08
CA PRO A 42 -1.91 -6.58 -14.20
C PRO A 42 -0.79 -6.13 -13.26
N GLY A 43 -0.96 -6.40 -11.96
CA GLY A 43 0.02 -6.03 -10.94
C GLY A 43 0.11 -4.53 -10.66
N ALA A 44 -0.89 -3.74 -11.06
CA ALA A 44 -0.92 -2.29 -10.89
C ALA A 44 0.33 -1.61 -11.49
N SER A 45 0.74 -2.07 -12.68
CA SER A 45 1.95 -1.60 -13.36
C SER A 45 1.89 -0.11 -13.68
N ASP A 46 0.70 0.40 -14.01
CA ASP A 46 0.45 1.82 -14.24
C ASP A 46 0.73 2.69 -12.98
N LEU A 47 0.32 2.22 -11.80
CA LEU A 47 0.54 2.89 -10.53
C LEU A 47 2.02 2.84 -10.12
N LEU A 48 2.69 1.71 -10.35
CA LEU A 48 4.12 1.54 -10.10
C LEU A 48 4.96 2.43 -11.03
N ASP A 49 4.63 2.47 -12.32
CA ASP A 49 5.26 3.37 -13.29
C ASP A 49 5.07 4.85 -12.90
N ALA A 50 3.86 5.22 -12.46
CA ALA A 50 3.58 6.56 -11.98
C ALA A 50 4.40 6.90 -10.73
N TRP A 51 4.60 5.92 -9.84
CA TRP A 51 5.41 6.06 -8.64
C TRP A 51 6.89 6.26 -8.97
N GLU A 52 7.46 5.50 -9.90
CA GLU A 52 8.86 5.68 -10.32
C GLU A 52 9.12 7.04 -10.99
N ARG A 53 8.12 7.60 -11.68
CA ARG A 53 8.27 8.85 -12.44
C ARG A 53 8.07 10.11 -11.59
N THR A 54 7.53 9.99 -10.38
CA THR A 54 7.26 11.15 -9.52
C THR A 54 8.36 11.31 -8.47
N ASN A 55 8.84 12.55 -8.32
CA ASN A 55 9.74 12.93 -7.22
C ASN A 55 9.01 13.67 -6.10
N GLN A 56 7.72 13.95 -6.28
CA GLN A 56 6.94 14.71 -5.31
C GLN A 56 6.44 13.80 -4.18
N LEU A 57 6.96 14.02 -2.97
CA LEU A 57 6.70 13.17 -1.81
C LEU A 57 5.21 13.08 -1.42
N SER A 58 4.43 14.15 -1.61
CA SER A 58 2.98 14.12 -1.38
C SER A 58 2.24 13.21 -2.37
N THR A 59 2.66 13.22 -3.64
CA THR A 59 2.11 12.34 -4.68
C THR A 59 2.51 10.90 -4.41
N ILE A 60 3.75 10.65 -3.99
CA ILE A 60 4.22 9.34 -3.56
C ILE A 60 3.38 8.82 -2.40
N ALA A 61 3.12 9.63 -1.37
CA ALA A 61 2.30 9.24 -0.23
C ALA A 61 0.88 8.84 -0.65
N LEU A 62 0.28 9.54 -1.63
CA LEU A 62 -1.02 9.18 -2.20
C LEU A 62 -0.97 7.84 -2.94
N LEU A 63 0.03 7.60 -3.78
CA LEU A 63 0.21 6.34 -4.52
C LEU A 63 0.40 5.16 -3.56
N VAL A 64 1.24 5.32 -2.54
CA VAL A 64 1.45 4.32 -1.48
C VAL A 64 0.15 4.03 -0.73
N THR A 65 -0.64 5.06 -0.42
CA THR A 65 -1.93 4.91 0.27
C THR A 65 -2.95 4.17 -0.59
N ILE A 66 -3.02 4.48 -1.89
CA ILE A 66 -3.88 3.78 -2.85
C ILE A 66 -3.47 2.31 -2.90
N MET A 67 -2.18 2.01 -3.03
CA MET A 67 -1.66 0.64 -3.05
C MET A 67 -2.02 -0.12 -1.77
N SER A 68 -1.87 0.50 -0.61
CA SER A 68 -2.27 -0.08 0.68
C SER A 68 -3.76 -0.39 0.75
N SER A 69 -4.61 0.51 0.24
CA SER A 69 -6.07 0.35 0.22
C SER A 69 -6.48 -0.77 -0.73
N THR A 70 -5.87 -0.82 -1.92
CA THR A 70 -6.04 -1.90 -2.90
C THR A 70 -5.71 -3.26 -2.30
N LEU A 71 -4.54 -3.42 -1.67
CA LEU A 71 -4.16 -4.69 -1.04
C LEU A 71 -5.11 -5.10 0.10
N THR A 72 -5.58 -4.14 0.89
CA THR A 72 -6.54 -4.38 1.97
C THR A 72 -7.87 -4.90 1.41
N LEU A 73 -8.40 -4.25 0.37
CA LEU A 73 -9.61 -4.68 -0.31
C LEU A 73 -9.43 -6.06 -0.95
N LEU A 74 -8.37 -6.28 -1.72
CA LEU A 74 -8.11 -7.56 -2.38
C LEU A 74 -7.91 -8.71 -1.39
N SER A 75 -7.43 -8.44 -0.18
CA SER A 75 -7.26 -9.46 0.86
C SER A 75 -8.59 -9.98 1.43
N SER A 76 -9.71 -9.27 1.23
CA SER A 76 -11.01 -9.60 1.84
C SER A 76 -11.55 -10.96 1.42
N HIS A 77 -11.44 -11.33 0.13
CA HIS A 77 -11.96 -12.60 -0.39
C HIS A 77 -10.94 -13.31 -1.28
N LEU A 78 -10.88 -14.64 -1.14
CA LEU A 78 -9.93 -15.52 -1.84
C LEU A 78 -9.89 -15.35 -3.37
N PRO A 79 -11.02 -15.15 -4.10
CA PRO A 79 -10.99 -14.96 -5.55
C PRO A 79 -10.17 -13.75 -6.02
N TYR A 80 -10.03 -12.73 -5.18
CA TYR A 80 -9.28 -11.52 -5.50
C TYR A 80 -7.80 -11.62 -5.14
N HIS A 81 -7.39 -12.65 -4.40
CA HIS A 81 -6.00 -12.83 -3.97
C HIS A 81 -5.06 -12.95 -5.17
N GLN A 82 -5.53 -13.54 -6.28
CA GLN A 82 -4.75 -13.67 -7.53
C GLN A 82 -4.28 -12.33 -8.10
N TYR A 83 -5.03 -11.24 -7.88
CA TYR A 83 -4.66 -9.91 -8.37
C TYR A 83 -3.70 -9.18 -7.41
N GLY A 84 -3.76 -9.48 -6.11
CA GLY A 84 -2.89 -8.87 -5.10
C GLY A 84 -1.50 -9.52 -5.01
N LEU A 85 -1.39 -10.82 -5.29
CA LEU A 85 -0.11 -11.54 -5.22
C LEU A 85 0.99 -10.96 -6.14
N PRO A 86 0.72 -10.62 -7.42
CA PRO A 86 1.72 -9.97 -8.27
C PRO A 86 2.22 -8.64 -7.71
N ILE A 87 1.31 -7.82 -7.15
CA ILE A 87 1.64 -6.53 -6.53
C ILE A 87 2.60 -6.74 -5.36
N ILE A 88 2.27 -7.68 -4.47
CA ILE A 88 3.08 -7.99 -3.29
C ILE A 88 4.48 -8.46 -3.69
N LYS A 89 4.58 -9.37 -4.67
CA LYS A 89 5.87 -9.86 -5.17
C LYS A 89 6.75 -8.73 -5.68
N THR A 90 6.17 -7.77 -6.40
CA THR A 90 6.91 -6.60 -6.88
C THR A 90 7.36 -5.72 -5.73
N LEU A 91 6.47 -5.41 -4.78
CA LEU A 91 6.78 -4.56 -3.62
C LEU A 91 7.82 -5.19 -2.67
N LEU A 92 7.87 -6.52 -2.59
CA LEU A 92 8.86 -7.28 -1.81
C LEU A 92 10.20 -7.48 -2.55
N SER A 93 10.33 -7.03 -3.79
CA SER A 93 11.62 -7.04 -4.47
C SER A 93 12.63 -6.12 -3.77
N THR A 94 13.92 -6.41 -3.92
CA THR A 94 15.02 -5.65 -3.30
C THR A 94 14.99 -4.15 -3.67
N HIS A 95 14.51 -3.83 -4.88
CA HIS A 95 14.39 -2.45 -5.34
C HIS A 95 13.37 -1.66 -4.50
N TRP A 96 12.13 -2.17 -4.45
CA TRP A 96 11.02 -1.51 -3.78
C TRP A 96 11.18 -1.51 -2.26
N THR A 97 11.67 -2.60 -1.67
CA THR A 97 11.94 -2.67 -0.22
C THR A 97 12.95 -1.63 0.25
N ARG A 98 14.04 -1.43 -0.51
CA ARG A 98 15.03 -0.37 -0.23
C ARG A 98 14.43 1.03 -0.34
N GLN A 99 13.59 1.24 -1.34
CA GLN A 99 12.92 2.52 -1.57
C GLN A 99 11.93 2.84 -0.44
N LEU A 100 11.09 1.87 -0.06
CA LEU A 100 10.19 1.96 1.09
C LEU A 100 10.94 2.22 2.39
N GLY A 101 12.12 1.61 2.58
CA GLY A 101 12.94 1.87 3.76
C GLY A 101 13.51 3.29 3.81
N THR A 102 13.85 3.86 2.65
CA THR A 102 14.24 5.28 2.57
C THR A 102 13.11 6.19 3.04
N TYR A 103 11.86 5.87 2.70
CA TYR A 103 10.69 6.66 3.12
C TYR A 103 10.46 6.60 4.63
N LEU A 104 10.63 5.44 5.26
CA LEU A 104 10.53 5.29 6.71
C LEU A 104 11.64 6.03 7.47
N GLY A 105 12.83 6.15 6.87
CA GLY A 105 13.94 6.93 7.43
C GLY A 105 13.84 8.44 7.22
N GLY A 106 12.83 8.91 6.50
CA GLY A 106 12.61 10.32 6.17
C GLY A 106 11.98 11.14 7.31
N SER A 107 11.57 12.38 6.98
CA SER A 107 10.92 13.33 7.90
C SER A 107 9.45 13.63 7.56
N HIS A 108 8.92 13.03 6.49
CA HIS A 108 7.55 13.29 6.02
C HIS A 108 6.56 12.31 6.64
N ASN A 109 5.89 12.75 7.71
CA ASN A 109 4.97 11.91 8.50
C ASN A 109 3.89 11.21 7.67
N ASP A 110 3.28 11.91 6.70
CA ASP A 110 2.23 11.32 5.86
C ASP A 110 2.75 10.15 5.01
N LEU A 111 3.97 10.29 4.48
CA LEU A 111 4.62 9.27 3.69
C LEU A 111 5.05 8.09 4.57
N ILE A 112 5.63 8.36 5.74
CA ILE A 112 5.98 7.33 6.73
C ILE A 112 4.73 6.52 7.11
N LEU A 113 3.63 7.20 7.45
CA LEU A 113 2.38 6.56 7.81
C LEU A 113 1.80 5.74 6.66
N ALA A 114 1.81 6.28 5.43
CA ALA A 114 1.37 5.55 4.24
C ALA A 114 2.22 4.29 4.02
N THR A 115 3.54 4.37 4.17
CA THR A 115 4.46 3.24 4.04
C THR A 115 4.23 2.19 5.12
N LEU A 116 4.01 2.58 6.38
CA LEU A 116 3.67 1.65 7.45
C LEU A 116 2.34 0.94 7.18
N LYS A 117 1.32 1.67 6.71
CA LYS A 117 0.03 1.08 6.30
C LYS A 117 0.21 0.08 5.16
N LEU A 118 1.05 0.38 4.19
CA LEU A 118 1.37 -0.53 3.10
C LEU A 118 2.04 -1.82 3.60
N PHE A 119 3.06 -1.72 4.45
CA PHE A 119 3.69 -2.90 5.06
C PHE A 119 2.70 -3.73 5.88
N ASN A 120 1.82 -3.07 6.63
CA ASN A 120 0.75 -3.76 7.35
C ASN A 120 -0.18 -4.50 6.39
N ALA A 121 -0.64 -3.85 5.31
CA ALA A 121 -1.51 -4.47 4.30
C ALA A 121 -0.85 -5.67 3.62
N ILE A 122 0.44 -5.60 3.27
CA ILE A 122 1.20 -6.74 2.72
C ILE A 122 1.27 -7.87 3.75
N SER A 123 1.57 -7.55 5.02
CA SER A 123 1.69 -8.54 6.09
C SER A 123 0.37 -9.19 6.49
N ALA A 124 -0.75 -8.50 6.31
CA ALA A 124 -2.10 -9.01 6.61
C ALA A 124 -2.67 -9.83 5.43
N PHE A 125 -2.12 -9.65 4.23
CA PHE A 125 -2.65 -10.24 3.01
C PHE A 125 -2.69 -11.77 3.07
N GLY A 126 -3.81 -12.35 2.59
CA GLY A 126 -3.94 -13.80 2.42
C GLY A 126 -3.82 -14.59 3.73
N GLY A 127 -4.21 -14.00 4.86
CA GLY A 127 -4.12 -14.61 6.19
C GLY A 127 -2.70 -14.55 6.79
N GLY A 128 -1.82 -13.72 6.24
CA GLY A 128 -0.49 -13.46 6.80
C GLY A 128 0.60 -14.43 6.36
N ARG A 129 0.45 -15.07 5.21
CA ARG A 129 1.49 -15.92 4.61
C ARG A 129 2.78 -15.14 4.34
N GLU A 130 2.65 -13.86 4.01
CA GLU A 130 3.76 -12.97 3.67
C GLU A 130 4.40 -12.28 4.89
N ARG A 131 3.91 -12.53 6.11
CA ARG A 131 4.45 -11.89 7.34
C ARG A 131 5.93 -12.09 7.51
N LYS A 132 6.42 -13.30 7.22
CA LYS A 132 7.85 -13.62 7.34
C LYS A 132 8.68 -12.84 6.33
N ALA A 133 8.27 -12.82 5.06
CA ALA A 133 8.96 -12.09 4.02
C ALA A 133 8.97 -10.57 4.28
N VAL A 134 7.85 -10.01 4.76
CA VAL A 134 7.78 -8.61 5.21
C VAL A 134 8.73 -8.36 6.38
N PHE A 135 8.73 -9.23 7.40
CA PHE A 135 9.60 -9.10 8.56
C PHE A 135 11.09 -9.10 8.16
N GLU A 136 11.48 -9.97 7.23
CA GLU A 136 12.86 -10.04 6.73
C GLU A 136 13.24 -8.84 5.86
N ALA A 137 12.29 -8.30 5.08
CA ALA A 137 12.50 -7.14 4.22
C ALA A 137 12.40 -5.80 4.96
N PHE A 138 11.82 -5.79 6.16
CA PHE A 138 11.57 -4.56 6.92
C PHE A 138 12.89 -3.94 7.39
N PRO A 139 13.09 -2.62 7.21
CA PRO A 139 14.29 -1.95 7.68
C PRO A 139 14.18 -1.72 9.19
N TRP A 140 14.67 -2.69 9.97
CA TRP A 140 14.76 -2.66 11.44
C TRP A 140 15.80 -1.65 11.97
N ASP A 141 15.91 -0.48 11.34
CA ASP A 141 16.78 0.59 11.81
C ASP A 141 16.21 1.18 13.12
N ASN A 142 17.09 1.65 14.00
CA ASN A 142 16.76 2.19 15.31
C ASN A 142 15.75 3.34 15.24
N LYS A 143 15.79 4.14 14.17
CA LYS A 143 14.79 5.20 13.92
C LYS A 143 13.39 4.65 13.67
N VAL A 144 13.29 3.59 12.88
CA VAL A 144 12.00 2.96 12.54
C VAL A 144 11.43 2.27 13.78
N LEU A 145 12.29 1.59 14.55
CA LEU A 145 11.93 1.01 15.85
C LEU A 145 11.41 2.07 16.83
N PHE A 146 12.06 3.24 16.89
CA PHE A 146 11.58 4.34 17.71
C PHE A 146 10.18 4.81 17.28
N ILE A 147 9.97 5.06 15.98
CA ILE A 147 8.66 5.47 15.44
C ILE A 147 7.57 4.45 15.79
N VAL A 148 7.82 3.16 15.56
CA VAL A 148 6.85 2.09 15.88
C VAL A 148 6.57 2.04 17.38
N SER A 149 7.59 2.21 18.23
CA SER A 149 7.42 2.22 19.69
C SER A 149 6.61 3.40 20.20
N VAL A 150 6.75 4.58 19.56
CA VAL A 150 5.99 5.78 19.90
C VAL A 150 4.53 5.60 19.48
N LEU A 151 4.28 5.18 18.24
CA LEU A 151 2.92 4.93 17.75
C LEU A 151 2.20 3.83 18.54
N SER A 152 2.91 2.78 18.96
CA SER A 152 2.34 1.73 19.81
C SER A 152 1.96 2.20 21.22
N ARG A 153 2.57 3.28 21.72
CA ARG A 153 2.23 3.86 23.03
C ARG A 153 1.03 4.79 22.96
N GLU A 154 0.77 5.40 21.81
CA GLU A 154 -0.38 6.30 21.61
C GLU A 154 -1.68 5.55 21.29
N CYS A 155 -1.60 4.27 20.92
CA CYS A 155 -2.77 3.41 20.63
C CYS A 155 -3.24 2.55 21.82
N ASN A 156 -2.62 2.65 22.99
CA ASN A 156 -3.06 2.03 24.25
C ASN A 156 -3.64 3.09 25.19
#